data_AF-A0A7V5Y0D0-F1
#
_entry.id   AF-A0A7V5Y0D0-F1
#
_cell.length_a   1.000
_cell.length_b   1.000
_cell.length_c   1.000
_cell.angle_alpha   90.00
_cell.angle_beta   90.00
_cell.angle_gamma   90.00
#
_symmetry.space_group_name_H-M   'P 1'
#
loop_
_entity.id
_entity.type
_entity.pdbx_description
1 polymer ?
#
loop_
_entity_poly.entity_id
_entity_poly.type
_entity_poly.pdbx_seq_one_letter_code
_entity_poly.pdbx_strand_id
1 'polypeptide(L)'
;MKLHYNYKDIFRSLRLAFSLKKLSIMTIALFIAFIFYNIFGYLALLTAHYSFAEIWNTYRFFPFLSGSLPFFSYLLWAIGIIGFIIIFFIAQNAIAKITFEQLKGDEFFEVKESLKYAFKNFKSYFFSPLFLILFIILVIIAGVILALIGKIPYFGDIFVGIMSIPAFCASLFILYLLIILFFALILSPIVVGCTASDTFDTLFEVFSCVNEQPARLIWYSIILKFLSSIGLIVFGYATFLSVKIGQTVLSILIPNKINEAFSLASYFIKLSPPENTGFYGQILVTLLEKLGFSSLLEPNPSFAPSNWGVAILGLFFALTFYLLYLFVYAYGINIWTTGQTVVYINLVKKKDDRELLAEKEEEEEVIAPIEEKEEKKE
;
A
#
# COMPACT_ATOMS: atom_id res chain seq x y z
N MET A 1 -9.88 12.11 22.09
CA MET A 1 -9.46 13.42 21.51
C MET A 1 -10.66 14.06 20.80
N LYS A 2 -10.94 15.37 20.91
CA LYS A 2 -12.13 15.98 20.23
C LYS A 2 -11.81 16.40 18.79
N LEU A 3 -12.54 15.88 17.80
CA LEU A 3 -12.45 16.28 16.39
C LEU A 3 -13.34 17.49 16.10
N HIS A 4 -12.95 18.30 15.10
CA HIS A 4 -13.76 19.43 14.63
C HIS A 4 -14.65 19.09 13.43
N TYR A 5 -14.50 17.88 12.89
CA TYR A 5 -15.17 17.38 11.70
C TYR A 5 -14.96 18.30 10.48
N ASN A 6 -13.72 18.74 10.29
CA ASN A 6 -13.33 19.57 9.14
C ASN A 6 -11.86 19.36 8.72
N TYR A 7 -11.38 20.16 7.76
CA TYR A 7 -10.05 20.04 7.18
C TYR A 7 -8.90 20.16 8.21
N LYS A 8 -9.11 20.83 9.35
CA LYS A 8 -8.10 21.00 10.40
C LYS A 8 -7.71 19.67 11.03
N ASP A 9 -8.63 18.71 11.07
CA ASP A 9 -8.36 17.39 11.65
C ASP A 9 -7.39 16.59 10.80
N ILE A 10 -7.34 16.83 9.48
CA ILE A 10 -6.44 16.14 8.55
C ILE A 10 -4.98 16.44 8.92
N PHE A 11 -4.65 17.66 9.35
CA PHE A 11 -3.28 18.02 9.78
C PHE A 11 -2.80 17.22 10.99
N ARG A 12 -3.72 16.70 11.80
CA ARG A 12 -3.39 15.84 12.96
C ARG A 12 -2.87 14.47 12.53
N SER A 13 -3.13 14.05 11.29
CA SER A 13 -2.66 12.77 10.74
C SER A 13 -1.13 12.61 10.83
N LEU A 14 -0.36 13.70 10.68
CA LEU A 14 1.11 13.68 10.83
C LEU A 14 1.52 13.15 12.21
N ARG A 15 0.92 13.71 13.27
CA ARG A 15 1.21 13.28 14.65
C ARG A 15 0.64 11.89 14.93
N LEU A 16 -0.59 11.61 14.51
CA LEU A 16 -1.26 10.33 14.76
C LEU A 16 -0.59 9.15 14.03
N ALA A 17 0.06 9.41 12.90
CA ALA A 17 0.78 8.40 12.13
C ALA A 17 2.17 8.08 12.71
N PHE A 18 2.77 9.03 13.45
CA PHE A 18 4.07 8.85 14.09
C PHE A 18 3.97 8.01 15.37
N SER A 19 3.64 6.73 15.19
CA SER A 19 3.60 5.72 16.24
C SER A 19 4.47 4.55 15.85
N LEU A 20 5.35 4.11 16.76
CA LEU A 20 6.21 2.96 16.51
C LEU A 20 5.41 1.69 16.19
N LYS A 21 4.22 1.52 16.81
CA LYS A 21 3.30 0.42 16.54
C LYS A 21 2.82 0.40 15.08
N LYS A 22 2.33 1.54 14.59
CA LYS A 22 1.84 1.66 13.20
C LYS A 22 2.98 1.54 12.20
N LEU A 23 4.13 2.13 12.53
CA LEU A 23 5.31 2.14 11.68
C LEU A 23 5.92 0.75 11.54
N SER A 24 5.99 -0.02 12.63
CA SER A 24 6.45 -1.41 12.57
C SER A 24 5.52 -2.30 11.75
N ILE A 25 4.19 -2.20 11.94
CA ILE A 25 3.21 -2.97 11.15
C ILE A 25 3.41 -2.72 9.65
N MET A 26 3.42 -1.46 9.22
CA MET A 26 3.54 -1.13 7.80
C MET A 26 4.92 -1.50 7.24
N THR A 27 6.00 -1.31 8.01
CA THR A 27 7.35 -1.69 7.56
C THR A 27 7.49 -3.19 7.38
N ILE A 28 7.00 -3.99 8.34
CA ILE A 28 7.01 -5.46 8.26
C ILE A 28 6.14 -5.92 7.09
N ALA A 29 4.94 -5.35 6.95
CA ALA A 29 4.05 -5.69 5.85
C ALA A 29 4.68 -5.38 4.48
N LEU A 30 5.27 -4.20 4.31
CA LEU A 30 6.01 -3.87 3.10
C LEU A 30 7.16 -4.84 2.87
N PHE A 31 7.97 -5.15 3.88
CA PHE A 31 9.08 -6.09 3.75
C PHE A 31 8.62 -7.48 3.27
N ILE A 32 7.58 -8.05 3.89
CA ILE A 32 7.00 -9.34 3.48
C ILE A 32 6.41 -9.25 2.06
N ALA A 33 5.67 -8.18 1.76
CA ALA A 33 5.07 -7.94 0.46
C ALA A 33 6.14 -7.83 -0.64
N PHE A 34 7.25 -7.16 -0.36
CA PHE A 34 8.38 -7.03 -1.27
C PHE A 34 9.11 -8.37 -1.49
N ILE A 35 9.29 -9.19 -0.46
CA ILE A 35 9.86 -10.54 -0.62
C ILE A 35 8.97 -11.36 -1.55
N PHE A 36 7.66 -11.37 -1.28
CA PHE A 36 6.70 -12.10 -2.10
C PHE A 36 6.72 -11.62 -3.55
N TYR A 37 6.64 -10.30 -3.76
CA TYR A 37 6.75 -9.68 -5.09
C TYR A 37 8.06 -10.06 -5.80
N ASN A 38 9.19 -10.04 -5.10
CA ASN A 38 10.49 -10.39 -5.66
C ASN A 38 10.55 -11.84 -6.14
N ILE A 39 10.05 -12.79 -5.35
CA ILE A 39 10.02 -14.21 -5.72
C ILE A 39 9.29 -14.39 -7.05
N PHE A 40 8.08 -13.84 -7.16
CA PHE A 40 7.28 -13.94 -8.38
C PHE A 40 7.85 -13.13 -9.54
N GLY A 41 8.47 -11.98 -9.28
CA GLY A 41 9.15 -11.18 -10.29
C GLY A 41 10.36 -11.89 -10.90
N TYR A 42 11.17 -12.56 -10.10
CA TYR A 42 12.28 -13.38 -10.57
C TYR A 42 11.77 -14.59 -11.37
N LEU A 43 10.76 -15.30 -10.87
CA LEU A 43 10.14 -16.41 -11.61
C LEU A 43 9.58 -15.95 -12.96
N ALA A 44 8.92 -14.80 -13.01
CA ALA A 44 8.42 -14.22 -14.23
C ALA A 44 9.53 -13.97 -15.26
N LEU A 45 10.64 -13.36 -14.87
CA LEU A 45 11.76 -13.09 -15.77
C LEU A 45 12.50 -14.37 -16.21
N LEU A 46 12.62 -15.37 -15.33
CA LEU A 46 13.19 -16.67 -15.67
C LEU A 46 12.35 -17.40 -16.74
N THR A 47 11.02 -17.31 -16.67
CA THR A 47 10.14 -17.86 -17.73
C THR A 47 10.27 -17.13 -19.07
N ALA A 48 10.78 -15.91 -19.08
CA ALA A 48 11.09 -15.14 -20.28
C ALA A 48 12.52 -15.39 -20.82
N HIS A 49 13.19 -16.43 -20.32
CA HIS A 49 14.54 -16.85 -20.72
C HIS A 49 15.69 -15.92 -20.34
N TYR A 50 15.48 -14.97 -19.42
CA TYR A 50 16.59 -14.24 -18.81
C TYR A 50 17.39 -15.14 -17.88
N SER A 51 18.72 -15.02 -17.91
CA SER A 51 19.56 -15.73 -16.94
C SER A 51 19.48 -15.07 -15.55
N PHE A 52 19.71 -15.84 -14.48
CA PHE A 52 19.72 -15.28 -13.13
C PHE A 52 20.74 -14.13 -12.98
N ALA A 53 21.90 -14.25 -13.65
CA ALA A 53 22.93 -13.22 -13.65
C ALA A 53 22.47 -11.92 -14.32
N GLU A 54 21.75 -12.00 -15.45
CA GLU A 54 21.15 -10.84 -16.10
C GLU A 54 20.14 -10.15 -15.19
N ILE A 55 19.20 -10.92 -14.61
CA ILE A 55 18.18 -10.39 -13.70
C ILE A 55 18.84 -9.68 -12.52
N TRP A 56 19.82 -10.34 -11.89
CA TRP A 56 20.54 -9.79 -10.75
C TRP A 56 21.28 -8.50 -11.11
N ASN A 57 21.93 -8.43 -12.27
CA ASN A 57 22.68 -7.26 -12.71
C ASN A 57 21.79 -6.07 -13.08
N THR A 58 20.59 -6.33 -13.60
CA THR A 58 19.66 -5.26 -13.99
C THR A 58 18.81 -4.77 -12.82
N TYR A 59 18.26 -5.69 -12.05
CA TYR A 59 17.14 -5.42 -11.13
C TYR A 59 17.48 -5.55 -9.65
N ARG A 60 18.51 -6.33 -9.28
CA ARG A 60 18.84 -6.62 -7.87
C ARG A 60 17.57 -7.06 -7.10
N PHE A 61 17.28 -6.47 -5.93
CA PHE A 61 16.08 -6.77 -5.13
C PHE A 61 14.79 -6.06 -5.56
N PHE A 62 14.74 -5.52 -6.78
CA PHE A 62 13.54 -4.86 -7.31
C PHE A 62 13.33 -5.16 -8.80
N PRO A 63 12.89 -6.38 -9.15
CA PRO A 63 12.52 -6.72 -10.53
C PRO A 63 11.32 -5.89 -10.96
N PHE A 64 11.48 -5.12 -12.02
CA PHE A 64 10.39 -4.44 -12.70
C PHE A 64 10.29 -4.98 -14.11
N LEU A 65 9.18 -5.62 -14.44
CA LEU A 65 8.98 -6.15 -15.79
C LEU A 65 8.82 -4.98 -16.76
N SER A 66 9.77 -4.85 -17.68
CA SER A 66 9.73 -3.91 -18.79
C SER A 66 9.92 -4.68 -20.10
N GLY A 67 9.26 -4.20 -21.16
CA GLY A 67 9.32 -4.82 -22.48
C GLY A 67 8.22 -5.86 -22.74
N SER A 68 8.32 -6.53 -23.88
CA SER A 68 7.38 -7.56 -24.34
C SER A 68 7.82 -8.92 -23.81
N LEU A 69 7.05 -9.46 -22.86
CA LEU A 69 7.32 -10.74 -22.22
C LEU A 69 6.25 -11.77 -22.60
N PRO A 70 6.52 -13.08 -22.47
CA PRO A 70 5.51 -14.11 -22.62
C PRO A 70 4.32 -13.89 -21.67
N PHE A 71 3.13 -14.33 -22.09
CA PHE A 71 1.91 -14.24 -21.28
C PHE A 71 2.09 -14.83 -19.87
N PHE A 72 2.74 -15.99 -19.76
CA PHE A 72 2.99 -16.65 -18.47
C PHE A 72 3.86 -15.81 -17.53
N SER A 73 4.80 -15.02 -18.06
CA SER A 73 5.62 -14.11 -17.25
C SER A 73 4.76 -12.99 -16.65
N TYR A 74 3.85 -12.40 -17.43
CA TYR A 74 2.91 -11.41 -16.90
C TYR A 74 1.95 -12.01 -15.86
N LEU A 75 1.51 -13.26 -16.04
CA LEU A 75 0.65 -13.95 -15.08
C LEU A 75 1.36 -14.15 -13.73
N LEU A 76 2.60 -14.63 -13.73
CA LEU A 76 3.39 -14.80 -12.51
C LEU A 76 3.63 -13.46 -11.81
N TRP A 77 3.96 -12.42 -12.57
CA TRP A 77 4.13 -11.08 -12.01
C TRP A 77 2.85 -10.52 -11.42
N ALA A 78 1.70 -10.74 -12.07
CA ALA A 78 0.39 -10.35 -11.54
C ALA A 78 0.09 -11.03 -10.20
N ILE A 79 0.47 -12.30 -10.01
CA ILE A 79 0.35 -12.99 -8.72
C ILE A 79 1.19 -12.29 -7.65
N GLY A 80 2.42 -11.89 -7.98
CA GLY A 80 3.28 -11.10 -7.09
C GLY A 80 2.64 -9.77 -6.68
N ILE A 81 2.06 -9.03 -7.63
CA ILE A 81 1.35 -7.76 -7.37
C ILE A 81 0.12 -7.98 -6.49
N ILE A 82 -0.69 -9.00 -6.78
CA ILE A 82 -1.90 -9.31 -5.99
C ILE A 82 -1.52 -9.66 -4.56
N GLY A 83 -0.49 -10.49 -4.36
CA GLY A 83 0.02 -10.81 -3.03
C GLY A 83 0.52 -9.57 -2.28
N PHE A 84 1.20 -8.66 -2.98
CA PHE A 84 1.61 -7.37 -2.43
C PHE A 84 0.40 -6.55 -1.96
N ILE A 85 -0.63 -6.40 -2.81
CA ILE A 85 -1.85 -5.65 -2.50
C ILE A 85 -2.58 -6.26 -1.30
N ILE A 86 -2.67 -7.59 -1.21
CA ILE A 86 -3.31 -8.29 -0.07
C ILE A 86 -2.61 -7.94 1.24
N ILE A 87 -1.28 -8.11 1.30
CA ILE A 87 -0.48 -7.82 2.50
C ILE A 87 -0.58 -6.34 2.88
N PHE A 88 -0.56 -5.46 1.87
CA PHE A 88 -0.71 -4.03 2.04
C PHE A 88 -2.09 -3.63 2.61
N PHE A 89 -3.18 -4.24 2.12
CA PHE A 89 -4.53 -3.98 2.61
C PHE A 89 -4.73 -4.45 4.04
N ILE A 90 -4.18 -5.61 4.42
CA ILE A 90 -4.19 -6.10 5.80
C ILE A 90 -3.53 -5.07 6.73
N ALA A 91 -2.36 -4.55 6.36
CA ALA A 91 -1.66 -3.55 7.15
C ALA A 91 -2.43 -2.23 7.24
N GLN A 92 -3.02 -1.77 6.13
CA GLN A 92 -3.85 -0.57 6.14
C GLN A 92 -5.06 -0.70 7.07
N ASN A 93 -5.77 -1.82 7.00
CA ASN A 93 -6.93 -2.07 7.84
C ASN A 93 -6.55 -2.13 9.33
N ALA A 94 -5.46 -2.83 9.68
CA ALA A 94 -4.97 -2.87 11.06
C ALA A 94 -4.62 -1.46 11.59
N ILE A 95 -3.98 -0.63 10.77
CA ILE A 95 -3.63 0.75 11.14
C ILE A 95 -4.85 1.65 11.24
N ALA A 96 -5.85 1.46 10.37
CA ALA A 96 -7.13 2.15 10.46
C ALA A 96 -7.83 1.81 11.78
N LYS A 97 -7.90 0.53 12.15
CA LYS A 97 -8.47 0.08 13.44
C LYS A 97 -7.72 0.68 14.63
N ILE A 98 -6.38 0.61 14.66
CA ILE A 98 -5.59 1.27 15.73
C ILE A 98 -5.91 2.76 15.80
N THR A 99 -5.99 3.44 14.65
CA THR A 99 -6.27 4.88 14.61
C THR A 99 -7.67 5.18 15.13
N PHE A 100 -8.65 4.37 14.77
CA PHE A 100 -10.02 4.50 15.22
C PHE A 100 -10.14 4.34 16.74
N GLU A 101 -9.52 3.31 17.32
CA GLU A 101 -9.51 3.09 18.78
C GLU A 101 -8.80 4.22 19.54
N GLN A 102 -7.66 4.70 19.00
CA GLN A 102 -6.96 5.86 19.56
C GLN A 102 -7.83 7.12 19.56
N LEU A 103 -8.67 7.31 18.54
CA LEU A 103 -9.59 8.44 18.49
C LEU A 103 -10.76 8.29 19.48
N LYS A 104 -11.24 7.06 19.71
CA LYS A 104 -12.21 6.72 20.76
C LYS A 104 -11.66 6.92 22.17
N GLY A 105 -10.35 6.79 22.36
CA GLY A 105 -9.65 7.08 23.62
C GLY A 105 -8.78 5.94 24.13
N ASP A 106 -8.76 4.80 23.43
CA ASP A 106 -7.82 3.72 23.71
C ASP A 106 -6.48 3.98 23.01
N GLU A 107 -5.60 4.72 23.70
CA GLU A 107 -4.26 5.00 23.19
C GLU A 107 -3.37 3.74 23.13
N PHE A 108 -3.72 2.70 23.89
CA PHE A 108 -2.90 1.52 24.10
C PHE A 108 -3.31 0.29 23.29
N PHE A 109 -4.37 0.38 22.47
CA PHE A 109 -4.84 -0.70 21.60
C PHE A 109 -3.71 -1.51 20.97
N GLU A 110 -3.82 -2.83 21.07
CA GLU A 110 -2.72 -3.74 20.80
C GLU A 110 -2.51 -4.01 19.31
N VAL A 111 -1.24 -4.14 18.92
CA VAL A 111 -0.87 -4.53 17.54
C VAL A 111 -1.43 -5.90 17.20
N LYS A 112 -1.36 -6.85 18.13
CA LYS A 112 -1.83 -8.23 17.91
C LYS A 112 -3.34 -8.28 17.67
N GLU A 113 -4.11 -7.52 18.45
CA GLU A 113 -5.56 -7.41 18.30
C GLU A 113 -5.94 -6.76 16.98
N SER A 114 -5.24 -5.67 16.60
CA SER A 114 -5.47 -5.01 15.30
C SER A 114 -5.21 -5.92 14.10
N LEU A 115 -4.17 -6.76 14.16
CA LEU A 115 -3.85 -7.71 13.10
C LEU A 115 -4.87 -8.85 13.08
N LYS A 116 -5.25 -9.40 14.25
CA LYS A 116 -6.31 -10.42 14.35
C LYS A 116 -7.61 -9.90 13.73
N TYR A 117 -7.98 -8.65 14.01
CA TYR A 117 -9.13 -7.97 13.42
C TYR A 117 -9.00 -7.87 11.89
N ALA A 118 -7.85 -7.41 11.38
CA ALA A 118 -7.61 -7.27 9.95
C ALA A 118 -7.67 -8.61 9.20
N PHE A 119 -7.18 -9.70 9.79
CA PHE A 119 -7.30 -11.05 9.20
C PHE A 119 -8.74 -11.59 9.27
N LYS A 120 -9.46 -11.36 10.38
CA LYS A 120 -10.87 -11.75 10.52
C LYS A 120 -11.74 -11.12 9.44
N ASN A 121 -11.53 -9.84 9.18
CA ASN A 121 -12.35 -9.05 8.25
C ASN A 121 -11.75 -8.92 6.83
N PHE A 122 -10.74 -9.74 6.50
CA PHE A 122 -10.05 -9.71 5.20
C PHE A 122 -10.98 -9.74 4.00
N LYS A 123 -12.01 -10.58 4.06
CA LYS A 123 -12.94 -10.76 2.95
C LYS A 123 -13.65 -9.44 2.61
N SER A 124 -14.10 -8.70 3.61
CA SER A 124 -14.88 -7.47 3.41
C SER A 124 -14.12 -6.43 2.61
N TYR A 125 -12.90 -6.06 3.04
CA TYR A 125 -12.17 -4.98 2.37
C TYR A 125 -11.46 -5.41 1.09
N PHE A 126 -11.12 -6.69 0.92
CA PHE A 126 -10.46 -7.19 -0.29
C PHE A 126 -11.46 -7.48 -1.42
N PHE A 127 -12.60 -8.11 -1.11
CA PHE A 127 -13.58 -8.43 -2.14
C PHE A 127 -14.41 -7.22 -2.56
N SER A 128 -14.54 -6.17 -1.75
CA SER A 128 -15.26 -4.93 -2.13
C SER A 128 -14.83 -4.39 -3.51
N PRO A 129 -13.56 -4.00 -3.72
CA PRO A 129 -13.12 -3.54 -5.05
C PRO A 129 -13.18 -4.64 -6.13
N LEU A 130 -13.01 -5.92 -5.77
CA LEU A 130 -13.11 -7.03 -6.72
C LEU A 130 -14.53 -7.22 -7.26
N PHE A 131 -15.56 -7.05 -6.42
CA PHE A 131 -16.95 -7.10 -6.85
C PHE A 131 -17.27 -5.98 -7.84
N LEU A 132 -16.73 -4.78 -7.65
CA LEU A 132 -16.85 -3.69 -8.62
C LEU A 132 -16.17 -4.03 -9.95
N ILE A 133 -14.95 -4.59 -9.91
CA ILE A 133 -14.24 -5.04 -11.12
C ILE A 133 -15.07 -6.10 -11.86
N LEU A 134 -15.59 -7.10 -11.14
CA LEU A 134 -16.45 -8.13 -11.70
C LEU A 134 -17.69 -7.52 -12.35
N PHE A 135 -18.34 -6.57 -11.69
CA PHE A 135 -19.53 -5.91 -12.21
C PHE A 135 -19.23 -5.09 -13.48
N ILE A 136 -18.10 -4.37 -13.52
CA ILE A 136 -17.64 -3.67 -14.73
C ILE A 136 -17.42 -4.66 -15.88
N ILE A 137 -16.75 -5.79 -15.62
CA ILE A 137 -16.52 -6.85 -16.61
C ILE A 137 -17.85 -7.38 -17.15
N LEU A 138 -18.85 -7.62 -16.30
CA LEU A 138 -20.17 -8.09 -16.72
C LEU A 138 -20.86 -7.09 -17.66
N VAL A 139 -20.80 -5.78 -17.38
CA VAL A 139 -21.37 -4.75 -18.26
C VAL A 139 -20.62 -4.70 -19.61
N ILE A 140 -19.30 -4.84 -19.61
CA ILE A 140 -18.50 -4.91 -20.85
C ILE A 140 -18.88 -6.14 -21.66
N ILE A 141 -19.03 -7.31 -21.03
CA ILE A 141 -19.47 -8.55 -21.69
C ILE A 141 -20.84 -8.35 -22.34
N ALA A 142 -21.79 -7.70 -21.66
CA ALA A 142 -23.09 -7.37 -22.25
C ALA A 142 -22.95 -6.49 -23.49
N GLY A 143 -22.06 -5.49 -23.46
CA GLY A 143 -21.72 -4.66 -24.63
C GLY A 143 -21.13 -5.45 -25.79
N VAL A 144 -20.24 -6.42 -25.51
CA VAL A 144 -19.68 -7.32 -26.52
C VAL A 144 -20.76 -8.20 -27.14
N ILE A 145 -21.69 -8.73 -26.35
CA ILE A 145 -22.83 -9.52 -26.84
C ILE A 145 -23.71 -8.66 -27.77
N LEU A 146 -24.01 -7.42 -27.40
CA LEU A 146 -24.74 -6.48 -28.26
C LEU A 146 -24.00 -6.23 -29.58
N ALA A 147 -22.67 -6.07 -29.54
CA ALA A 147 -21.85 -5.90 -30.74
C ALA A 147 -21.85 -7.14 -31.64
N LEU A 148 -21.92 -8.35 -31.07
CA LEU A 148 -22.02 -9.59 -31.85
C LEU A 148 -23.34 -9.69 -32.62
N ILE A 149 -24.46 -9.23 -32.04
CA ILE A 149 -25.76 -9.16 -32.73
C ILE A 149 -25.68 -8.19 -33.92
N GLY A 150 -24.87 -7.13 -33.80
CA GLY A 150 -24.56 -6.19 -34.88
C GLY A 150 -23.97 -6.82 -36.14
N LYS A 151 -23.43 -8.03 -36.08
CA LYS A 151 -22.89 -8.73 -37.27
C LYS A 151 -23.96 -9.27 -38.22
N ILE A 152 -25.22 -9.30 -37.81
CA ILE A 152 -26.31 -9.81 -38.66
C ILE A 152 -26.61 -8.78 -39.76
N PRO A 153 -26.51 -9.11 -41.07
CA PRO A 153 -26.76 -8.16 -42.14
C PRO A 153 -28.14 -7.51 -42.06
N TYR A 154 -28.23 -6.20 -42.32
CA TYR A 154 -29.43 -5.36 -42.29
C TYR A 154 -30.07 -5.19 -40.90
N PHE A 155 -30.39 -6.29 -40.21
CA PHE A 155 -30.99 -6.25 -38.87
C PHE A 155 -30.01 -5.72 -37.81
N GLY A 156 -28.75 -6.17 -37.87
CA GLY A 156 -27.71 -5.81 -36.91
C GLY A 156 -27.42 -4.31 -36.90
N ASP A 157 -27.38 -3.68 -38.07
CA ASP A 157 -27.15 -2.24 -38.21
C ASP A 157 -28.25 -1.42 -37.52
N ILE A 158 -29.52 -1.79 -37.76
CA ILE A 158 -30.69 -1.14 -37.15
C ILE A 158 -30.70 -1.41 -35.63
N PHE A 159 -30.45 -2.65 -35.22
CA PHE A 159 -30.42 -3.05 -33.82
C PHE A 159 -29.35 -2.28 -33.03
N VAL A 160 -28.12 -2.20 -33.56
CA VAL A 160 -27.03 -1.42 -32.95
C VAL A 160 -27.36 0.06 -32.94
N GLY A 161 -27.96 0.59 -34.01
CA GLY A 161 -28.45 1.97 -34.07
C GLY A 161 -29.40 2.30 -32.93
N ILE A 162 -30.40 1.45 -32.68
CA ILE A 162 -31.37 1.61 -31.58
C ILE A 162 -30.69 1.41 -30.21
N MET A 163 -29.83 0.39 -30.08
CA MET A 163 -29.13 0.07 -28.83
C MET A 163 -27.98 1.03 -28.51
N SER A 164 -27.62 1.93 -29.41
CA SER A 164 -26.57 2.93 -29.19
C SER A 164 -26.85 3.84 -27.99
N ILE A 165 -28.12 4.20 -27.75
CA ILE A 165 -28.52 5.02 -26.61
C ILE A 165 -28.33 4.26 -25.29
N PRO A 166 -28.91 3.04 -25.09
CA PRO A 166 -28.57 2.20 -23.95
C PRO A 166 -27.07 1.93 -23.77
N ALA A 167 -26.35 1.67 -24.86
CA ALA A 167 -24.91 1.41 -24.83
C ALA A 167 -24.10 2.64 -24.37
N PHE A 168 -24.51 3.85 -24.77
CA PHE A 168 -23.94 5.09 -24.27
C PHE A 168 -24.19 5.26 -22.76
N CYS A 169 -25.42 5.01 -22.30
CA CYS A 169 -25.73 5.03 -20.86
C CYS A 169 -24.91 4.00 -20.07
N ALA A 170 -24.75 2.79 -20.60
CA ALA A 170 -23.89 1.75 -20.00
C ALA A 170 -22.42 2.19 -19.95
N SER A 171 -21.94 2.90 -20.97
CA SER A 171 -20.57 3.43 -21.00
C SER A 171 -20.36 4.53 -19.95
N LEU A 172 -21.31 5.45 -19.79
CA LEU A 172 -21.30 6.42 -18.69
C LEU A 172 -21.32 5.74 -17.32
N PHE A 173 -22.10 4.67 -17.19
CA PHE A 173 -22.16 3.88 -15.96
C PHE A 173 -20.83 3.19 -15.65
N ILE A 174 -20.13 2.65 -16.66
CA ILE A 174 -18.77 2.11 -16.47
C ILE A 174 -17.81 3.20 -15.98
N LEU A 175 -17.83 4.40 -16.59
CA LEU A 175 -16.98 5.51 -16.14
C LEU A 175 -17.26 5.87 -14.67
N TYR A 176 -18.53 5.90 -14.28
CA TYR A 176 -18.93 6.11 -12.89
C TYR A 176 -18.39 4.99 -11.97
N LEU A 177 -18.56 3.72 -12.34
CA LEU A 177 -18.04 2.60 -11.56
C LEU A 177 -16.51 2.61 -11.44
N LEU A 178 -15.78 3.09 -12.46
CA LEU A 178 -14.33 3.25 -12.39
C LEU A 178 -13.91 4.31 -11.36
N ILE A 179 -14.66 5.41 -11.24
CA ILE A 179 -14.46 6.42 -10.19
C ILE A 179 -14.69 5.79 -8.81
N ILE A 180 -15.77 5.03 -8.65
CA ILE A 180 -16.08 4.35 -7.39
C ILE A 180 -15.00 3.30 -7.07
N LEU A 181 -14.54 2.53 -8.05
CA LEU A 181 -13.48 1.54 -7.89
C LEU A 181 -12.17 2.20 -7.40
N PHE A 182 -11.81 3.36 -7.95
CA PHE A 182 -10.65 4.11 -7.49
C PHE A 182 -10.74 4.44 -6.00
N PHE A 183 -11.89 4.93 -5.54
CA PHE A 183 -12.10 5.21 -4.12
C PHE A 183 -12.27 3.95 -3.27
N ALA A 184 -12.84 2.86 -3.80
CA ALA A 184 -12.94 1.59 -3.09
C ALA A 184 -11.55 1.02 -2.76
N LEU A 185 -10.59 1.08 -3.70
CA LEU A 185 -9.21 0.67 -3.46
C LEU A 185 -8.52 1.47 -2.33
N ILE A 186 -8.98 2.69 -2.05
CA ILE A 186 -8.45 3.56 -1.00
C ILE A 186 -9.21 3.37 0.32
N LEU A 187 -10.53 3.34 0.27
CA LEU A 187 -11.41 3.45 1.43
C LEU A 187 -11.86 2.10 1.98
N SER A 188 -11.92 1.03 1.19
CA SER A 188 -12.38 -0.28 1.69
C SER A 188 -11.65 -0.77 2.95
N PRO A 189 -10.30 -0.77 3.03
CA PRO A 189 -9.62 -1.15 4.27
C PRO A 189 -9.88 -0.17 5.42
N ILE A 190 -10.19 1.09 5.14
CA ILE A 190 -10.46 2.13 6.14
C ILE A 190 -11.87 1.98 6.73
N VAL A 191 -12.88 1.83 5.87
CA VAL A 191 -14.29 1.64 6.25
C VAL A 191 -14.41 0.43 7.16
N VAL A 192 -13.94 -0.74 6.69
CA VAL A 192 -13.98 -1.97 7.49
C VAL A 192 -13.19 -1.81 8.78
N GLY A 193 -12.10 -1.04 8.78
CA GLY A 193 -11.31 -0.76 9.98
C GLY A 193 -12.04 0.06 11.04
N CYS A 194 -13.05 0.84 10.65
CA CYS A 194 -13.80 1.72 11.54
C CYS A 194 -15.17 1.13 11.93
N THR A 195 -15.82 0.39 11.04
CA THR A 195 -17.24 0.00 11.20
C THR A 195 -17.47 -1.50 11.23
N ALA A 196 -16.44 -2.34 11.02
CA ALA A 196 -16.59 -3.80 10.90
C ALA A 196 -17.59 -4.23 9.80
N SER A 197 -17.83 -3.38 8.81
CA SER A 197 -18.83 -3.61 7.76
C SER A 197 -18.52 -4.84 6.90
N ASP A 198 -19.58 -5.48 6.41
CA ASP A 198 -19.47 -6.54 5.41
C ASP A 198 -19.08 -5.96 4.02
N THR A 199 -19.00 -6.83 3.00
CA THR A 199 -18.57 -6.39 1.66
C THR A 199 -19.56 -5.44 1.00
N PHE A 200 -20.87 -5.66 1.15
CA PHE A 200 -21.88 -4.81 0.54
C PHE A 200 -22.02 -3.49 1.28
N ASP A 201 -22.03 -3.52 2.60
CA ASP A 201 -22.03 -2.32 3.44
C ASP A 201 -20.81 -1.46 3.17
N THR A 202 -19.62 -2.07 3.02
CA THR A 202 -18.40 -1.36 2.64
C THR A 202 -18.56 -0.66 1.29
N LEU A 203 -19.15 -1.34 0.30
CA LEU A 203 -19.41 -0.73 -1.00
C LEU A 203 -20.40 0.42 -0.88
N PHE A 204 -21.55 0.21 -0.24
CA PHE A 204 -22.56 1.27 -0.02
C PHE A 204 -21.95 2.51 0.62
N GLU A 205 -21.07 2.29 1.59
CA GLU A 205 -20.40 3.38 2.29
C GLU A 205 -19.43 4.14 1.38
N VAL A 206 -18.66 3.44 0.54
CA VAL A 206 -17.81 4.07 -0.49
C VAL A 206 -18.67 4.85 -1.49
N PHE A 207 -19.78 4.28 -1.96
CA PHE A 207 -20.74 4.96 -2.84
C PHE A 207 -21.29 6.23 -2.20
N SER A 208 -21.71 6.16 -0.94
CA SER A 208 -22.25 7.30 -0.19
C SER A 208 -21.18 8.38 -0.01
N CYS A 209 -19.94 8.03 0.37
CA CYS A 209 -18.84 9.00 0.47
C CYS A 209 -18.57 9.74 -0.85
N VAL A 210 -18.57 9.02 -1.99
CA VAL A 210 -18.33 9.62 -3.31
C VAL A 210 -19.52 10.47 -3.77
N ASN A 211 -20.76 10.03 -3.54
CA ASN A 211 -21.94 10.73 -4.05
C ASN A 211 -22.37 11.92 -3.18
N GLU A 212 -22.34 11.77 -1.86
CA GLU A 212 -22.90 12.77 -0.95
C GLU A 212 -21.87 13.82 -0.54
N GLN A 213 -20.58 13.47 -0.54
CA GLN A 213 -19.50 14.37 -0.13
C GLN A 213 -18.30 14.40 -1.10
N PRO A 214 -18.49 14.41 -2.44
CA PRO A 214 -17.40 14.29 -3.42
C PRO A 214 -16.34 15.37 -3.26
N ALA A 215 -16.76 16.63 -3.11
CA ALA A 215 -15.85 17.76 -2.99
C ALA A 215 -14.97 17.63 -1.73
N ARG A 216 -15.55 17.24 -0.59
CA ARG A 216 -14.80 17.07 0.65
C ARG A 216 -13.86 15.87 0.55
N LEU A 217 -14.32 14.74 0.03
CA LEU A 217 -13.50 13.55 -0.17
C LEU A 217 -12.26 13.86 -1.02
N ILE A 218 -12.45 14.57 -2.14
CA ILE A 218 -11.36 14.96 -3.04
C ILE A 218 -10.42 15.96 -2.36
N TRP A 219 -10.93 17.07 -1.83
CA TRP A 219 -10.08 18.11 -1.21
C TRP A 219 -9.32 17.58 0.00
N TYR A 220 -9.97 16.76 0.82
CA TYR A 220 -9.34 16.19 2.00
C TYR A 220 -8.26 15.17 1.60
N SER A 221 -8.51 14.36 0.58
CA SER A 221 -7.51 13.44 0.03
C SER A 221 -6.33 14.19 -0.61
N ILE A 222 -6.54 15.33 -1.27
CA ILE A 222 -5.45 16.17 -1.82
C ILE A 222 -4.57 16.72 -0.69
N ILE A 223 -5.17 17.34 0.33
CA ILE A 223 -4.44 17.88 1.49
C ILE A 223 -3.66 16.75 2.15
N LEU A 224 -4.28 15.58 2.31
CA LEU A 224 -3.64 14.44 2.94
C LEU A 224 -2.48 13.90 2.09
N LYS A 225 -2.62 13.85 0.77
CA LYS A 225 -1.54 13.43 -0.13
C LYS A 225 -0.35 14.36 0.00
N PHE A 226 -0.61 15.67 0.07
CA PHE A 226 0.42 16.68 0.29
C PHE A 226 1.13 16.49 1.64
N LEU A 227 0.39 16.28 2.73
CA LEU A 227 0.96 16.03 4.06
C LEU A 227 1.77 14.73 4.12
N SER A 228 1.26 13.65 3.56
CA SER A 228 1.97 12.36 3.44
C SER A 228 3.29 12.52 2.68
N SER A 229 3.29 13.32 1.62
CA SER A 229 4.46 13.59 0.79
C SER A 229 5.51 14.41 1.55
N ILE A 230 5.11 15.49 2.23
CA ILE A 230 6.00 16.27 3.09
C ILE A 230 6.58 15.39 4.20
N GLY A 231 5.74 14.59 4.86
CA GLY A 231 6.16 13.70 5.92
C GLY A 231 7.21 12.69 5.45
N LEU A 232 6.99 12.08 4.27
CA LEU A 232 7.96 11.17 3.64
C LEU A 232 9.30 11.88 3.35
N ILE A 233 9.27 13.09 2.78
CA ILE A 233 10.50 13.84 2.45
C ILE A 233 11.28 14.22 3.71
N VAL A 234 10.61 14.80 4.70
CA VAL A 234 11.24 15.24 5.96
C VAL A 234 11.79 14.06 6.74
N PHE A 235 11.02 12.97 6.85
CA PHE A 235 11.45 11.78 7.57
C PHE A 235 12.54 11.02 6.82
N GLY A 236 12.48 10.95 5.49
CA GLY A 236 13.54 10.42 4.65
C GLY A 236 14.84 11.19 4.84
N TYR A 237 14.78 12.52 4.80
CA TYR A 237 15.95 13.37 5.05
C TYR A 237 16.54 13.12 6.44
N ALA A 238 15.72 13.11 7.49
CA ALA A 238 16.16 12.83 8.85
C ALA A 238 16.80 11.42 8.98
N THR A 239 16.23 10.42 8.31
CA THR A 239 16.73 9.03 8.33
C THR A 239 18.06 8.88 7.63
N PHE A 240 18.23 9.44 6.43
CA PHE A 240 19.52 9.34 5.74
C PHE A 240 20.58 10.27 6.35
N LEU A 241 20.17 11.40 6.95
CA LEU A 241 21.09 12.24 7.72
C LEU A 241 21.60 11.50 8.96
N SER A 242 20.76 10.74 9.66
CA SER A 242 21.19 9.95 10.82
C SER A 242 22.18 8.85 10.41
N VAL A 243 21.97 8.19 9.26
CA VAL A 243 22.94 7.27 8.67
C VAL A 243 24.27 7.99 8.39
N LYS A 244 24.24 9.21 7.82
CA LYS A 244 25.46 9.97 7.51
C LYS A 244 26.24 10.37 8.75
N ILE A 245 25.54 10.77 9.82
CA ILE A 245 26.14 11.05 11.12
C ILE A 245 26.79 9.77 11.66
N GLY A 246 26.08 8.64 11.64
CA GLY A 246 26.61 7.34 12.06
C GLY A 246 27.86 6.92 11.28
N GLN A 247 27.83 7.06 9.95
CA GLN A 247 28.99 6.83 9.09
C GLN A 247 30.18 7.70 9.52
N THR A 248 29.95 9.00 9.68
CA THR A 248 31.01 9.95 10.08
C THR A 248 31.63 9.58 11.42
N VAL A 249 30.81 9.25 12.42
CA VAL A 249 31.28 8.87 13.77
C VAL A 249 32.12 7.60 13.71
N LEU A 250 31.65 6.56 13.02
CA LEU A 250 32.39 5.30 12.91
C LEU A 250 33.69 5.46 12.10
N SER A 251 33.69 6.32 11.08
CA SER A 251 34.86 6.61 10.24
C SER A 251 35.98 7.35 10.99
N ILE A 252 35.74 7.93 12.17
CA ILE A 252 36.81 8.52 12.99
C ILE A 252 37.80 7.44 13.45
N LEU A 253 37.31 6.24 13.77
CA LEU A 253 38.13 5.16 14.31
C LEU A 253 38.56 4.14 13.24
N ILE A 254 37.68 3.84 12.28
CA ILE A 254 37.88 2.79 11.27
C ILE A 254 37.48 3.24 9.86
N PRO A 255 38.09 4.31 9.32
CA PRO A 255 37.65 4.96 8.08
C PRO A 255 37.63 4.03 6.87
N ASN A 256 38.70 3.26 6.65
CA ASN A 256 38.84 2.40 5.48
C ASN A 256 37.78 1.30 5.46
N LYS A 257 37.55 0.64 6.61
CA LYS A 257 36.57 -0.45 6.72
C LYS A 257 35.15 0.05 6.52
N ILE A 258 34.79 1.20 7.09
CA ILE A 258 33.43 1.76 6.98
C ILE A 258 33.16 2.23 5.55
N ASN A 259 34.06 3.00 4.95
CA ASN A 259 33.88 3.49 3.59
C ASN A 259 33.83 2.35 2.56
N GLU A 260 34.67 1.33 2.73
CA GLU A 260 34.63 0.13 1.89
C GLU A 260 33.30 -0.62 2.05
N ALA A 261 32.85 -0.86 3.29
CA ALA A 261 31.57 -1.55 3.54
C ALA A 261 30.35 -0.77 3.00
N PHE A 262 30.34 0.56 3.13
CA PHE A 262 29.30 1.42 2.54
C PHE A 262 29.31 1.35 1.00
N SER A 263 30.49 1.30 0.39
CA SER A 263 30.63 1.11 -1.06
C SER A 263 30.16 -0.28 -1.49
N LEU A 264 30.55 -1.34 -0.76
CA LEU A 264 30.11 -2.71 -1.03
C LEU A 264 28.61 -2.91 -0.84
N ALA A 265 27.97 -2.13 0.03
CA ALA A 265 26.53 -2.22 0.23
C ALA A 265 25.76 -1.97 -1.09
N SER A 266 26.25 -1.08 -1.96
CA SER A 266 25.61 -0.84 -3.26
C SER A 266 25.76 -1.97 -4.27
N TYR A 267 26.68 -2.92 -4.06
CA TYR A 267 26.70 -4.13 -4.89
C TYR A 267 25.37 -4.91 -4.75
N PHE A 268 24.80 -4.94 -3.55
CA PHE A 268 23.60 -5.72 -3.24
C PHE A 268 22.29 -4.99 -3.53
N ILE A 269 22.27 -3.66 -3.37
CA ILE A 269 21.03 -2.87 -3.46
C ILE A 269 21.11 -1.83 -4.56
N LYS A 270 19.99 -1.68 -5.28
CA LYS A 270 19.72 -0.58 -6.19
C LYS A 270 18.52 0.18 -5.65
N LEU A 271 18.75 1.39 -5.13
CA LEU A 271 17.66 2.28 -4.70
C LEU A 271 17.22 3.24 -5.80
N SER A 272 17.87 3.20 -6.97
CA SER A 272 17.47 4.02 -8.10
C SER A 272 16.06 3.66 -8.56
N PRO A 273 15.14 4.63 -8.58
CA PRO A 273 13.78 4.42 -9.03
C PRO A 273 13.77 4.23 -10.56
N PRO A 274 12.79 3.52 -11.15
CA PRO A 274 12.65 3.39 -12.60
C PRO A 274 12.74 4.74 -13.35
N GLU A 275 13.23 4.68 -14.59
CA GLU A 275 13.23 5.83 -15.49
C GLU A 275 11.79 6.37 -15.61
N ASN A 276 11.60 7.69 -15.45
CA ASN A 276 10.31 8.39 -15.39
C ASN A 276 9.47 8.27 -14.10
N THR A 277 10.08 7.96 -12.96
CA THR A 277 9.40 8.00 -11.63
C THR A 277 8.97 9.40 -11.15
N GLY A 278 9.18 10.43 -11.97
CA GLY A 278 8.67 11.78 -11.74
C GLY A 278 9.29 12.47 -10.51
N PHE A 279 8.55 13.41 -9.94
CA PHE A 279 9.01 14.30 -8.88
C PHE A 279 9.56 13.57 -7.63
N TYR A 280 8.90 12.49 -7.19
CA TYR A 280 9.32 11.74 -6.00
C TYR A 280 10.63 10.98 -6.21
N GLY A 281 10.83 10.39 -7.40
CA GLY A 281 12.08 9.74 -7.74
C GLY A 281 13.25 10.72 -7.77
N GLN A 282 13.03 11.90 -8.36
CA GLN A 282 14.04 12.96 -8.41
C GLN A 282 14.42 13.47 -7.01
N ILE A 283 13.46 13.63 -6.09
CA ILE A 283 13.75 14.02 -4.71
C ILE A 283 14.63 12.98 -4.02
N LEU A 284 14.31 11.69 -4.17
CA LEU A 284 15.10 10.62 -3.57
C LEU A 284 16.54 10.63 -4.12
N VAL A 285 16.70 10.74 -5.44
CA VAL A 285 18.01 10.85 -6.09
C VAL A 285 18.79 12.05 -5.54
N THR A 286 18.18 13.24 -5.54
CA THR A 286 18.81 14.46 -5.03
C THR A 286 19.19 14.35 -3.56
N LEU A 287 18.36 13.69 -2.75
CA LEU A 287 18.61 13.48 -1.33
C LEU A 287 19.80 12.54 -1.10
N LEU A 288 19.85 11.42 -1.83
CA LEU A 288 20.97 10.49 -1.74
C LEU A 288 22.27 11.13 -2.23
N GLU A 289 22.24 11.87 -3.34
CA GLU A 289 23.41 12.60 -3.85
C GLU A 289 23.93 13.63 -2.85
N LYS A 290 23.05 14.50 -2.31
CA LYS A 290 23.44 15.55 -1.35
C LYS A 290 24.04 14.98 -0.06
N LEU A 291 23.60 13.80 0.37
CA LEU A 291 24.13 13.14 1.57
C LEU A 291 25.35 12.25 1.27
N GLY A 292 25.78 12.16 0.02
CA GLY A 292 26.95 11.38 -0.41
C GLY A 292 26.69 9.87 -0.47
N PHE A 293 25.46 9.48 -0.79
CA PHE A 293 25.02 8.09 -1.00
C PHE A 293 24.70 7.79 -2.47
N SER A 294 25.34 8.50 -3.41
CA SER A 294 25.16 8.28 -4.85
C SER A 294 25.47 6.85 -5.28
N SER A 295 26.37 6.16 -4.56
CA SER A 295 26.65 4.75 -4.79
C SER A 295 25.42 3.85 -4.64
N LEU A 296 24.42 4.21 -3.83
CA LEU A 296 23.20 3.41 -3.68
C LEU A 296 22.23 3.54 -4.88
N LEU A 297 22.44 4.54 -5.74
CA LEU A 297 21.67 4.72 -6.97
C LEU A 297 22.17 3.77 -8.07
N GLU A 298 23.49 3.69 -8.22
CA GLU A 298 24.14 2.83 -9.23
C GLU A 298 24.90 1.69 -8.55
N PRO A 299 24.46 0.43 -8.72
CA PRO A 299 25.11 -0.69 -8.07
C PRO A 299 26.57 -0.80 -8.48
N ASN A 300 27.44 -1.08 -7.51
CA ASN A 300 28.82 -1.40 -7.83
C ASN A 300 28.85 -2.67 -8.72
N PRO A 301 29.54 -2.65 -9.87
CA PRO A 301 29.55 -3.79 -10.78
C PRO A 301 30.38 -4.97 -10.26
N SER A 302 31.31 -4.75 -9.33
CA SER A 302 32.23 -5.78 -8.84
C SER A 302 32.09 -6.02 -7.34
N PHE A 303 32.10 -7.30 -6.98
CA PHE A 303 32.18 -7.75 -5.60
C PHE A 303 33.65 -8.05 -5.25
N ALA A 304 34.33 -7.07 -4.65
CA ALA A 304 35.76 -7.15 -4.34
C ALA A 304 36.07 -6.68 -2.91
N PRO A 305 35.65 -7.42 -1.87
CA PRO A 305 35.95 -7.08 -0.49
C PRO A 305 37.41 -7.36 -0.14
N SER A 306 38.00 -6.51 0.69
CA SER A 306 39.37 -6.66 1.21
C SER A 306 39.54 -7.88 2.13
N ASN A 307 38.45 -8.29 2.79
CA ASN A 307 38.37 -9.53 3.56
C ASN A 307 36.90 -9.96 3.74
N TRP A 308 36.70 -11.21 4.15
CA TRP A 308 35.37 -11.79 4.36
C TRP A 308 34.53 -11.03 5.40
N GLY A 309 35.17 -10.43 6.42
CA GLY A 309 34.46 -9.66 7.46
C GLY A 309 33.86 -8.37 6.91
N VAL A 310 34.59 -7.66 6.05
CA VAL A 310 34.10 -6.45 5.36
C VAL A 310 32.99 -6.79 4.36
N ALA A 311 33.08 -7.96 3.71
CA ALA A 311 32.01 -8.47 2.85
C ALA A 311 30.68 -8.64 3.61
N ILE A 312 30.73 -9.28 4.78
CA ILE A 312 29.57 -9.47 5.66
C ILE A 312 29.04 -8.12 6.17
N LEU A 313 29.94 -7.20 6.56
CA LEU A 313 29.55 -5.87 7.00
C LEU A 313 28.81 -5.09 5.89
N GLY A 314 29.31 -5.15 4.66
CA GLY A 314 28.65 -4.55 3.49
C GLY A 314 27.26 -5.12 3.23
N LEU A 315 27.09 -6.45 3.37
CA LEU A 315 25.77 -7.11 3.26
C LEU A 315 24.81 -6.61 4.35
N PHE A 316 25.25 -6.51 5.61
CA PHE A 316 24.41 -5.98 6.69
C PHE A 316 24.02 -4.51 6.48
N PHE A 317 24.94 -3.69 5.96
CA PHE A 317 24.61 -2.31 5.58
C PHE A 317 23.60 -2.26 4.44
N ALA A 318 23.73 -3.11 3.41
CA ALA A 318 22.74 -3.19 2.35
C ALA A 318 21.34 -3.55 2.88
N LEU A 319 21.25 -4.56 3.74
CA LEU A 319 19.99 -4.95 4.39
C LEU A 319 19.42 -3.81 5.25
N THR A 320 20.28 -3.10 5.97
CA THR A 320 19.88 -1.96 6.79
C THR A 320 19.34 -0.83 5.92
N PHE A 321 20.01 -0.47 4.83
CA PHE A 321 19.51 0.55 3.90
C PHE A 321 18.20 0.15 3.26
N TYR A 322 18.02 -1.13 2.92
CA TYR A 322 16.74 -1.63 2.42
C TYR A 322 15.62 -1.45 3.45
N LEU A 323 15.85 -1.86 4.71
CA LEU A 323 14.88 -1.69 5.78
C LEU A 323 14.58 -0.23 6.07
N LEU A 324 15.60 0.65 6.08
CA LEU A 324 15.41 2.09 6.25
C LEU A 324 14.62 2.71 5.10
N TYR A 325 14.87 2.28 3.85
CA TYR A 325 14.07 2.68 2.71
C TYR A 325 12.61 2.32 2.91
N LEU A 326 12.30 1.06 3.22
CA LEU A 326 10.93 0.62 3.50
C LEU A 326 10.30 1.37 4.69
N PHE A 327 11.08 1.64 5.73
CA PHE A 327 10.65 2.37 6.92
C PHE A 327 10.24 3.81 6.61
N VAL A 328 10.97 4.50 5.71
CA VAL A 328 10.62 5.85 5.26
C VAL A 328 9.31 5.84 4.46
N TYR A 329 9.16 4.89 3.54
CA TYR A 329 7.91 4.74 2.77
C TYR A 329 6.74 4.35 3.67
N ALA A 330 6.96 3.47 4.65
CA ALA A 330 5.97 3.07 5.64
C ALA A 330 5.42 4.29 6.40
N TYR A 331 6.27 5.25 6.76
CA TYR A 331 5.80 6.46 7.42
C TYR A 331 4.88 7.31 6.53
N GLY A 332 5.25 7.51 5.25
CA GLY A 332 4.40 8.22 4.30
C GLY A 332 3.03 7.55 4.11
N ILE A 333 3.02 6.21 3.99
CA ILE A 333 1.80 5.40 3.88
C ILE A 333 0.98 5.47 5.19
N ASN A 334 1.63 5.50 6.35
CA ASN A 334 0.93 5.62 7.63
C ASN A 334 0.21 6.96 7.78
N ILE A 335 0.84 8.06 7.35
CA ILE A 335 0.17 9.38 7.30
C ILE A 335 -1.06 9.27 6.43
N TRP A 336 -0.93 8.69 5.23
CA TRP A 336 -2.05 8.48 4.32
C TRP A 336 -3.16 7.62 4.95
N THR A 337 -2.85 6.47 5.54
CA THR A 337 -3.83 5.55 6.11
C THR A 337 -4.55 6.14 7.32
N THR A 338 -3.77 6.70 8.26
CA THR A 338 -4.29 7.38 9.46
C THR A 338 -5.13 8.59 9.08
N GLY A 339 -4.68 9.37 8.10
CA GLY A 339 -5.42 10.52 7.61
C GLY A 339 -6.70 10.11 6.89
N GLN A 340 -6.70 9.05 6.07
CA GLN A 340 -7.90 8.57 5.41
C GLN A 340 -8.92 8.07 6.44
N THR A 341 -8.46 7.50 7.56
CA THR A 341 -9.32 7.16 8.71
C THR A 341 -10.02 8.40 9.27
N VAL A 342 -9.27 9.48 9.52
CA VAL A 342 -9.84 10.77 9.97
C VAL A 342 -10.78 11.39 8.93
N VAL A 343 -10.42 11.32 7.65
CA VAL A 343 -11.25 11.80 6.53
C VAL A 343 -12.56 11.03 6.49
N TYR A 344 -12.51 9.71 6.56
CA TYR A 344 -13.69 8.86 6.57
C TYR A 344 -14.63 9.20 7.73
N ILE A 345 -14.12 9.25 8.97
CA ILE A 345 -14.91 9.65 10.16
C ILE A 345 -15.56 11.02 9.96
N ASN A 346 -14.81 11.99 9.41
CA ASN A 346 -15.34 13.31 9.12
C ASN A 346 -16.45 13.29 8.05
N LEU A 347 -16.31 12.45 7.02
CA LEU A 347 -17.32 12.32 5.97
C LEU A 347 -18.60 11.67 6.51
N VAL A 348 -18.49 10.61 7.33
CA VAL A 348 -19.67 9.98 7.97
C VAL A 348 -20.43 10.97 8.83
N LYS A 349 -19.74 11.74 9.67
CA LYS A 349 -20.41 12.77 10.48
C LYS A 349 -21.08 13.86 9.63
N LYS A 350 -20.56 14.12 8.43
CA LYS A 350 -21.12 15.15 7.55
C LYS A 350 -22.23 14.68 6.63
N LYS A 351 -22.24 13.40 6.28
CA LYS A 351 -23.22 12.81 5.36
C LYS A 351 -24.41 12.24 6.13
N ASP A 352 -24.16 11.55 7.25
CA ASP A 352 -25.18 10.83 8.03
C ASP A 352 -25.52 11.48 9.38
N ASP A 353 -24.83 12.56 9.77
CA ASP A 353 -24.83 13.12 11.14
C ASP A 353 -24.50 12.11 12.27
N ARG A 354 -23.95 10.95 11.89
CA ARG A 354 -23.53 9.88 12.81
C ARG A 354 -22.16 10.15 13.42
N GLU A 355 -22.05 9.98 14.73
CA GLU A 355 -20.78 10.12 15.46
C GLU A 355 -20.18 8.75 15.77
N LEU A 356 -19.43 8.20 14.81
CA LEU A 356 -18.81 6.87 14.91
C LEU A 356 -17.96 6.66 16.18
N LEU A 357 -17.35 7.73 16.69
CA LEU A 357 -16.51 7.66 17.89
C LEU A 357 -17.32 7.53 19.19
N ALA A 358 -18.62 7.85 19.18
CA ALA A 358 -19.50 7.73 20.34
C ALA A 358 -20.28 6.41 20.35
N GLU A 359 -20.29 5.66 19.23
CA GLU A 359 -20.90 4.34 19.15
C GLU A 359 -20.12 3.37 20.05
N LYS A 360 -20.81 2.80 21.05
CA LYS A 360 -20.27 1.67 21.83
C LYS A 360 -20.20 0.48 20.90
N GLU A 361 -19.04 -0.18 20.84
CA GLU A 361 -18.95 -1.45 20.10
C GLU A 361 -19.92 -2.44 20.76
N GLU A 362 -20.74 -3.11 19.96
CA GLU A 362 -21.33 -4.36 20.41
C GLU A 362 -20.14 -5.27 20.73
N GLU A 363 -19.93 -5.61 22.00
CA GLU A 363 -18.89 -6.53 22.43
C GLU A 363 -19.10 -7.85 21.67
N GLU A 364 -18.39 -8.03 20.55
CA GLU A 364 -18.34 -9.32 19.88
C GLU A 364 -17.68 -10.28 20.86
N GLU A 365 -18.49 -11.18 21.44
CA GLU A 365 -18.09 -12.23 22.36
C GLU A 365 -16.77 -12.85 21.90
N VAL A 366 -15.69 -12.45 22.57
CA VAL A 366 -14.42 -13.16 22.51
C VAL A 366 -14.73 -14.50 23.14
N ILE A 367 -14.97 -15.52 22.31
CA ILE A 367 -15.19 -16.91 22.72
C ILE A 367 -14.17 -17.24 23.80
N ALA A 368 -14.64 -17.26 25.05
CA ALA A 368 -13.85 -17.70 26.17
C ALA A 368 -13.49 -19.17 25.91
N PRO A 369 -12.25 -19.60 26.17
CA PRO A 369 -11.93 -21.00 26.07
C PRO A 369 -12.81 -21.75 27.07
N ILE A 370 -13.57 -22.73 26.56
CA ILE A 370 -14.41 -23.61 27.35
C ILE A 370 -13.51 -24.22 28.43
N GLU A 371 -13.73 -23.82 29.69
CA GLU A 371 -13.21 -24.56 30.82
C GLU A 371 -13.81 -25.97 30.75
N GLU A 372 -12.95 -26.97 30.50
CA GLU A 372 -13.29 -28.37 30.66
C GLU A 372 -13.78 -28.56 32.10
N LYS A 373 -15.10 -28.70 32.25
CA LYS A 373 -15.67 -29.27 33.47
C LYS A 373 -15.18 -30.71 33.55
N GLU A 374 -14.21 -30.94 34.43
CA GLU A 374 -13.88 -32.28 34.92
C GLU A 374 -15.16 -32.93 35.46
N GLU A 375 -15.70 -33.89 34.72
CA GLU A 375 -16.66 -34.85 35.23
C GLU A 375 -15.99 -35.65 36.35
N LYS A 376 -16.36 -35.35 37.59
CA LYS A 376 -16.21 -36.28 38.71
C LYS A 376 -17.07 -37.50 38.42
N LYS A 377 -16.42 -38.62 38.10
CA LYS A 377 -17.03 -39.95 38.14
C LYS A 377 -17.19 -40.37 39.60
N GLU A 378 -18.45 -40.58 40.00
CA GLU A 378 -18.83 -41.44 41.12
C GLU A 378 -18.59 -42.91 40.81
#